data_AF-A0A832QB88-F1
#
_entry.id   AF-A0A832QB88-F1
#
_cell.length_a   1.000
_cell.length_b   1.000
_cell.length_c   1.000
_cell.angle_alpha   90.00
_cell.angle_beta   90.00
_cell.angle_gamma   90.00
#
_symmetry.space_group_name_H-M   'P 1'
#
loop_
_entity.id
_entity.type
_entity.pdbx_description
1 polymer ?
#
loop_
_entity_poly.entity_id
_entity_poly.type
_entity_poly.pdbx_seq_one_letter_code
_entity_poly.pdbx_strand_id
1 'polypeptide(L)'
;MVLLIFLVFIYQKYRKHEFYYLALGDSIAKGQTPYGEIDKSYSDYVANYLKEEGVLKFYTNDFAESGQTIKNLILNIENNQKIIINNTPIYLKDALRHANLITLSIGANDFFKKVLNYEHDYNSKEKIYVIIDEIKYNLIEVINKIKNYSNATIILVGYYNPFPNSIQIYSYNLEPIFDYANE
;
A
#
# COMPACT_ATOMS: atom_id res chain seq x y z
N MET A 1 -12.87 22.29 -39.73
CA MET A 1 -11.83 22.37 -38.67
C MET A 1 -12.39 22.88 -37.34
N VAL A 2 -13.08 24.04 -37.30
CA VAL A 2 -13.66 24.64 -36.07
C VAL A 2 -14.67 23.73 -35.34
N LEU A 3 -15.56 23.06 -36.08
CA LEU A 3 -16.55 22.13 -35.51
C LEU A 3 -15.88 20.94 -34.79
N LEU A 4 -14.75 20.45 -35.33
CA LEU A 4 -14.01 19.32 -34.76
C LEU A 4 -13.34 19.73 -33.44
N ILE A 5 -12.78 20.94 -33.39
CA ILE A 5 -12.19 21.52 -32.17
C ILE A 5 -13.26 21.70 -31.09
N PHE A 6 -14.46 22.16 -31.47
CA PHE A 6 -15.59 22.35 -30.55
C PHE A 6 -16.09 21.02 -29.97
N LEU A 7 -16.19 19.98 -30.81
CA LEU A 7 -16.54 18.62 -30.38
C LEU A 7 -15.48 18.03 -29.43
N VAL A 8 -14.19 18.25 -29.70
CA VAL A 8 -13.10 17.84 -28.80
C VAL A 8 -13.16 18.60 -27.47
N PHE A 9 -13.50 19.89 -27.48
CA PHE A 9 -13.66 20.67 -26.26
C PHE A 9 -14.85 20.22 -25.41
N ILE A 10 -16.00 19.98 -26.03
CA ILE A 10 -17.18 19.41 -25.37
C ILE A 10 -16.81 18.02 -24.82
N TYR A 11 -16.19 17.17 -25.64
CA TYR A 11 -15.76 15.85 -25.20
C TYR A 11 -14.83 15.91 -23.99
N GLN A 12 -13.78 16.75 -24.00
CA GLN A 12 -12.88 16.90 -22.86
C GLN A 12 -13.59 17.49 -21.62
N LYS A 13 -14.48 18.48 -21.80
CA LYS A 13 -15.23 19.12 -20.71
C LYS A 13 -16.25 18.20 -20.06
N TYR A 14 -16.85 17.29 -20.83
CA TYR A 14 -17.85 16.33 -20.35
C TYR A 14 -17.27 14.93 -20.14
N ARG A 15 -15.98 14.71 -20.42
CA ARG A 15 -15.27 13.49 -20.04
C ARG A 15 -15.18 13.48 -18.52
N LYS A 16 -16.00 12.65 -17.88
CA LYS A 16 -15.76 12.28 -16.49
C LYS A 16 -14.34 11.74 -16.40
N HIS A 17 -13.50 12.37 -15.59
CA HIS A 17 -12.19 11.81 -15.27
C HIS A 17 -12.45 10.49 -14.56
N GLU A 18 -12.25 9.37 -15.27
CA GLU A 18 -12.39 8.05 -14.70
C GLU A 18 -11.24 7.83 -13.73
N PHE A 19 -11.51 7.95 -12.43
CA PHE A 19 -10.49 7.80 -11.40
C PHE A 19 -10.41 6.35 -10.94
N TYR A 20 -9.25 5.73 -11.14
CA TYR A 20 -8.92 4.37 -10.74
C TYR A 20 -8.02 4.40 -9.51
N TYR A 21 -8.49 3.80 -8.42
CA TYR A 21 -7.76 3.71 -7.17
C TYR A 21 -7.38 2.25 -6.86
N LEU A 22 -6.10 1.99 -6.66
CA LEU A 22 -5.58 0.69 -6.29
C LEU A 22 -4.93 0.77 -4.91
N ALA A 23 -5.37 -0.06 -3.97
CA ALA A 23 -4.72 -0.22 -2.68
C ALA A 23 -3.92 -1.52 -2.66
N LEU A 24 -2.61 -1.40 -2.39
CA LEU A 24 -1.67 -2.51 -2.24
C LEU A 24 -1.15 -2.53 -0.81
N GLY A 25 -0.87 -3.71 -0.27
CA GLY A 25 -0.30 -3.79 1.05
C GLY A 25 -0.60 -5.08 1.77
N ASP A 26 -0.51 -5.01 3.09
CA ASP A 26 -0.76 -6.14 3.98
C ASP A 26 -2.15 -6.08 4.62
N SER A 27 -2.27 -6.58 5.85
CA SER A 27 -3.47 -6.60 6.67
C SER A 27 -4.14 -5.23 6.82
N ILE A 28 -3.38 -4.12 6.88
CA ILE A 28 -3.97 -2.78 7.07
C ILE A 28 -4.68 -2.31 5.79
N ALA A 29 -4.08 -2.54 4.62
CA ALA A 29 -4.72 -2.26 3.34
C ALA A 29 -5.91 -3.20 3.09
N LYS A 30 -5.82 -4.45 3.55
CA LYS A 30 -6.90 -5.43 3.43
C LYS A 30 -8.08 -5.17 4.38
N GLY A 31 -7.85 -4.44 5.48
CA GLY A 31 -8.88 -4.15 6.48
C GLY A 31 -9.04 -5.25 7.53
N GLN A 32 -7.97 -5.97 7.84
CA GLN A 32 -8.02 -6.98 8.90
C GLN A 32 -8.18 -6.31 10.26
N THR A 33 -9.19 -6.77 11.01
CA THR A 33 -9.46 -6.37 12.38
C THR A 33 -8.55 -7.09 13.37
N PRO A 34 -8.45 -6.62 14.64
CA PRO A 34 -7.71 -7.34 15.69
C PRO A 34 -8.22 -8.77 15.95
N TYR A 35 -9.45 -9.09 15.54
CA TYR A 35 -10.05 -10.42 15.68
C TYR A 35 -9.80 -11.33 14.47
N GLY A 36 -9.05 -10.87 13.47
CA GLY A 36 -8.73 -11.64 12.26
C GLY A 36 -9.82 -11.59 11.18
N GLU A 37 -10.90 -10.85 11.40
CA GLU A 37 -11.96 -10.63 10.43
C GLU A 37 -11.57 -9.54 9.42
N ILE A 38 -12.21 -9.52 8.25
CA ILE A 38 -12.04 -8.45 7.26
C ILE A 38 -13.21 -7.47 7.36
N ASP A 39 -12.90 -6.20 7.57
CA ASP A 39 -13.86 -5.08 7.57
C ASP A 39 -13.26 -3.89 6.79
N LYS A 40 -13.89 -2.72 6.85
CA LYS A 40 -13.45 -1.50 6.15
C LYS A 40 -12.04 -1.09 6.56
N SER A 41 -11.15 -1.10 5.59
CA SER A 41 -9.81 -0.54 5.64
C SER A 41 -9.81 0.98 5.43
N TYR A 42 -8.66 1.64 5.64
CA TYR A 42 -8.47 3.04 5.25
C TYR A 42 -8.77 3.25 3.75
N SER A 43 -8.46 2.27 2.91
CA SER A 43 -8.66 2.37 1.46
C SER A 43 -10.14 2.35 1.08
N ASP A 44 -10.99 1.70 1.86
CA ASP A 44 -12.44 1.75 1.65
C ASP A 44 -13.00 3.14 1.95
N TYR A 45 -12.48 3.84 2.96
CA TYR A 45 -12.88 5.22 3.26
C TYR A 45 -12.42 6.19 2.17
N VAL A 46 -11.18 6.05 1.66
CA VAL A 46 -10.69 6.85 0.53
C VAL A 46 -11.52 6.61 -0.73
N ALA A 47 -11.83 5.34 -1.02
CA ALA A 47 -12.70 4.99 -2.14
C ALA A 47 -14.11 5.58 -1.98
N ASN A 48 -14.70 5.50 -0.79
CA ASN A 48 -16.02 6.09 -0.53
C ASN A 48 -16.02 7.60 -0.74
N TYR A 49 -15.00 8.31 -0.26
CA TYR A 49 -14.83 9.74 -0.51
C TYR A 49 -14.76 10.06 -2.02
N LEU A 50 -13.90 9.36 -2.78
CA LEU A 50 -13.80 9.55 -4.23
C LEU A 50 -15.11 9.23 -4.98
N LYS A 51 -15.90 8.30 -4.44
CA LYS A 51 -17.22 7.94 -4.97
C LYS A 51 -18.25 9.04 -4.69
N GLU A 52 -18.25 9.61 -3.48
CA GLU A 52 -19.12 10.72 -3.08
C GLU A 52 -18.82 11.99 -3.92
N GLU A 53 -17.55 12.22 -4.24
CA GLU A 53 -17.12 13.27 -5.19
C GLU A 53 -17.49 12.97 -6.66
N GLY A 54 -18.04 11.79 -6.95
CA GLY A 54 -18.52 11.41 -8.28
C GLY A 54 -17.41 11.14 -9.31
N VAL A 55 -16.16 10.96 -8.86
CA VAL A 55 -14.99 10.75 -9.74
C VAL A 55 -14.53 9.29 -9.78
N LEU A 56 -14.83 8.48 -8.76
CA LEU A 56 -14.38 7.10 -8.69
C LEU A 56 -15.02 6.23 -9.78
N LYS A 57 -14.18 5.67 -10.65
CA LYS A 57 -14.58 4.68 -11.64
C LYS A 57 -14.40 3.24 -11.14
N PHE A 58 -13.27 2.97 -10.49
CA PHE A 58 -12.90 1.64 -10.04
C PHE A 58 -12.00 1.72 -8.82
N TYR A 59 -12.23 0.83 -7.87
CA TYR A 59 -11.42 0.65 -6.68
C TYR A 59 -11.25 -0.84 -6.38
N THR A 60 -10.06 -1.22 -5.92
CA THR A 60 -9.85 -2.53 -5.30
C THR A 60 -8.69 -2.48 -4.32
N ASN A 61 -8.84 -3.22 -3.21
CA ASN A 61 -7.79 -3.63 -2.29
C ASN A 61 -7.59 -5.16 -2.29
N ASP A 62 -8.13 -5.87 -3.27
CA ASP A 62 -8.10 -7.34 -3.29
C ASP A 62 -6.73 -7.94 -3.60
N PHE A 63 -5.79 -7.10 -4.05
CA PHE A 63 -4.37 -7.45 -4.17
C PHE A 63 -3.60 -7.30 -2.85
N ALA A 64 -4.21 -6.76 -1.80
CA ALA A 64 -3.65 -6.75 -0.46
C ALA A 64 -3.99 -8.05 0.27
N GLU A 65 -3.01 -8.57 1.02
CA GLU A 65 -3.13 -9.83 1.73
C GLU A 65 -2.50 -9.76 3.12
N SER A 66 -3.17 -10.31 4.12
CA SER A 66 -2.65 -10.34 5.47
C SER A 66 -1.34 -11.13 5.57
N GLY A 67 -0.35 -10.57 6.25
CA GLY A 67 0.99 -11.17 6.33
C GLY A 67 1.88 -10.94 5.10
N GLN A 68 1.38 -10.22 4.08
CA GLN A 68 2.15 -9.91 2.88
C GLN A 68 3.40 -9.10 3.21
N THR A 69 4.52 -9.53 2.63
CA THR A 69 5.83 -8.88 2.71
C THR A 69 6.12 -8.10 1.44
N ILE A 70 7.11 -7.21 1.49
CA ILE A 70 7.57 -6.48 0.29
C ILE A 70 7.97 -7.45 -0.82
N LYS A 71 8.72 -8.51 -0.48
CA LYS A 71 9.12 -9.56 -1.43
C LYS A 71 7.93 -10.27 -2.07
N ASN A 72 6.89 -10.59 -1.30
CA ASN A 72 5.68 -11.22 -1.82
C ASN A 72 4.98 -10.29 -2.82
N LEU A 73 4.89 -8.99 -2.52
CA LEU A 73 4.29 -8.02 -3.45
C LEU A 73 5.08 -7.91 -4.77
N ILE A 74 6.42 -7.91 -4.71
CA ILE A 74 7.25 -7.92 -5.93
C ILE A 74 6.93 -9.17 -6.77
N LEU A 75 6.89 -10.35 -6.15
CA LEU A 75 6.54 -11.60 -6.84
C LEU A 75 5.13 -11.57 -7.43
N ASN A 76 4.16 -11.00 -6.71
CA ASN A 76 2.79 -10.84 -7.20
C ASN A 76 2.73 -9.93 -8.44
N ILE A 77 3.52 -8.85 -8.45
CA ILE A 77 3.67 -7.97 -9.61
C ILE A 77 4.30 -8.74 -10.77
N GLU A 78 5.41 -9.44 -10.55
CA GLU A 78 6.14 -10.18 -11.59
C GLU A 78 5.27 -11.27 -12.23
N ASN A 79 4.60 -12.06 -11.41
CA ASN A 79 3.70 -13.14 -11.81
C ASN A 79 2.37 -12.65 -12.37
N ASN A 80 2.13 -11.34 -12.35
CA ASN A 80 0.89 -10.73 -12.79
C ASN A 80 -0.32 -11.36 -12.07
N GLN A 81 -0.30 -11.34 -10.73
CA GLN A 81 -1.33 -11.93 -9.88
C GLN A 81 -2.73 -11.63 -10.43
N LYS A 82 -3.60 -12.65 -10.40
CA LYS A 82 -4.99 -12.56 -10.82
C LYS A 82 -5.91 -12.57 -9.60
N ILE A 83 -6.87 -11.66 -9.60
CA ILE A 83 -8.02 -11.68 -8.69
C ILE A 83 -9.32 -11.78 -9.50
N ILE A 84 -10.42 -12.12 -8.85
CA ILE A 84 -11.75 -12.15 -9.47
C ILE A 84 -12.64 -11.12 -8.74
N ILE A 85 -13.13 -10.13 -9.48
CA ILE A 85 -14.12 -9.18 -8.98
C ILE A 85 -15.37 -9.30 -9.86
N ASN A 86 -16.53 -9.56 -9.27
CA ASN A 86 -17.81 -9.71 -9.99
C ASN A 86 -17.68 -10.68 -11.19
N ASN A 87 -17.14 -11.88 -10.96
CA ASN A 87 -16.87 -12.91 -11.97
C ASN A 87 -15.93 -12.48 -13.11
N THR A 88 -15.27 -11.33 -13.00
CA THR A 88 -14.35 -10.79 -14.01
C THR A 88 -12.91 -10.93 -13.52
N PRO A 89 -12.01 -11.54 -14.31
CA PRO A 89 -10.60 -11.61 -13.96
C PRO A 89 -9.93 -10.25 -14.09
N ILE A 90 -9.20 -9.83 -13.06
CA ILE A 90 -8.37 -8.62 -13.07
C ILE A 90 -6.95 -9.02 -12.72
N TYR A 91 -6.00 -8.57 -13.55
CA TYR A 91 -4.58 -8.86 -13.36
C TYR A 91 -3.87 -7.64 -12.76
N LEU A 92 -2.89 -7.88 -11.90
CA LEU A 92 -2.20 -6.83 -11.17
C LEU A 92 -1.51 -5.82 -12.10
N LYS A 93 -0.82 -6.27 -13.16
CA LYS A 93 -0.21 -5.36 -14.14
C LYS A 93 -1.25 -4.55 -14.90
N ASP A 94 -2.47 -5.05 -15.07
CA ASP A 94 -3.57 -4.30 -15.68
C ASP A 94 -4.08 -3.22 -14.73
N ALA A 95 -4.31 -3.58 -13.46
CA ALA A 95 -4.73 -2.63 -12.43
C ALA A 95 -3.69 -1.51 -12.25
N LEU A 96 -2.39 -1.86 -12.21
CA LEU A 96 -1.28 -0.90 -12.14
C LEU A 96 -1.29 0.07 -13.34
N ARG A 97 -1.44 -0.43 -14.56
CA ARG A 97 -1.43 0.39 -15.78
C ARG A 97 -2.56 1.43 -15.82
N HIS A 98 -3.72 1.11 -15.25
CA HIS A 98 -4.89 2.00 -15.28
C HIS A 98 -5.00 2.90 -14.06
N ALA A 99 -4.30 2.60 -12.96
CA ALA A 99 -4.39 3.36 -11.72
C ALA A 99 -4.03 4.85 -11.91
N ASN A 100 -4.80 5.72 -11.24
CA ASN A 100 -4.47 7.13 -11.04
C ASN A 100 -3.85 7.36 -9.66
N LEU A 101 -4.31 6.59 -8.68
CA LEU A 101 -3.80 6.59 -7.31
C LEU A 101 -3.46 5.15 -6.90
N ILE A 102 -2.30 5.00 -6.28
CA ILE A 102 -1.89 3.77 -5.60
C ILE A 102 -1.58 4.13 -4.15
N THR A 103 -2.25 3.50 -3.19
CA THR A 103 -1.80 3.53 -1.79
C THR A 103 -1.03 2.25 -1.49
N LEU A 104 0.08 2.38 -0.77
CA LEU A 104 0.96 1.28 -0.44
C LEU A 104 1.18 1.22 1.08
N SER A 105 0.66 0.18 1.74
CA SER A 105 0.85 -0.11 3.17
C SER A 105 1.55 -1.45 3.31
N ILE A 106 2.88 -1.46 3.28
CA ILE A 106 3.70 -2.69 3.29
C ILE A 106 4.96 -2.48 4.14
N GLY A 107 5.49 -3.55 4.74
CA GLY A 107 6.78 -3.53 5.45
C GLY A 107 6.70 -3.90 6.93
N ALA A 108 5.51 -3.85 7.55
CA ALA A 108 5.35 -4.27 8.95
C ALA A 108 5.71 -5.76 9.14
N ASN A 109 5.28 -6.62 8.22
CA ASN A 109 5.61 -8.05 8.28
C ASN A 109 7.11 -8.31 8.09
N ASP A 110 7.79 -7.51 7.26
CA ASP A 110 9.25 -7.58 7.07
C ASP A 110 9.99 -7.15 8.34
N PHE A 111 9.49 -6.13 9.03
CA PHE A 111 10.04 -5.62 10.28
C PHE A 111 9.84 -6.60 11.44
N PHE A 112 8.57 -6.93 11.78
CA PHE A 112 8.27 -7.74 12.96
C PHE A 112 8.88 -9.14 12.89
N LYS A 113 8.90 -9.78 11.71
CA LYS A 113 9.53 -11.11 11.55
C LYS A 113 11.03 -11.10 11.89
N LYS A 114 11.72 -9.98 11.68
CA LYS A 114 13.15 -9.86 11.96
C LYS A 114 13.40 -9.41 13.40
N VAL A 115 12.64 -8.42 13.88
CA VAL A 115 12.83 -7.84 15.21
C VAL A 115 12.48 -8.82 16.33
N LEU A 116 11.47 -9.68 16.15
CA LEU A 116 11.13 -10.72 17.14
C LEU A 116 12.29 -11.69 17.41
N ASN A 117 13.22 -11.88 16.47
CA ASN A 117 14.41 -12.71 16.69
C ASN A 117 15.44 -12.07 17.63
N TYR A 118 15.28 -10.78 17.96
CA TYR A 118 16.20 -10.01 18.80
C TYR A 118 15.58 -9.58 20.13
N GLU A 119 14.42 -10.15 20.50
CA GLU A 119 13.65 -9.79 21.71
C GLU A 119 14.46 -9.90 23.02
N HIS A 120 15.55 -10.68 23.04
CA HIS A 120 16.40 -10.89 24.21
C HIS A 120 17.84 -10.34 24.05
N ASP A 121 18.14 -9.58 23.01
CA ASP A 121 19.47 -9.04 22.74
C ASP A 121 19.60 -7.56 23.19
N TYR A 122 20.44 -7.32 24.20
CA TYR A 122 20.69 -5.98 24.74
C TYR A 122 21.39 -5.04 23.74
N ASN A 123 22.11 -5.56 22.73
CA ASN A 123 22.75 -4.79 21.66
C ASN A 123 21.92 -4.79 20.36
N SER A 124 20.59 -4.82 20.46
CA SER A 124 19.69 -4.91 19.31
C SER A 124 19.50 -3.59 18.54
N LYS A 125 19.89 -2.43 19.08
CA LYS A 125 19.66 -1.13 18.43
C LYS A 125 20.34 -1.00 17.06
N GLU A 126 21.65 -1.21 16.93
CA GLU A 126 22.31 -1.12 15.62
C GLU A 126 21.78 -2.17 14.64
N LYS A 127 21.42 -3.35 15.14
CA LYS A 127 20.82 -4.42 14.31
C LYS A 127 19.45 -4.02 13.77
N ILE A 128 18.63 -3.36 14.58
CA ILE A 128 17.32 -2.83 14.18
C ILE A 128 17.48 -1.74 13.12
N TYR A 129 18.50 -0.88 13.22
CA TYR A 129 18.79 0.11 12.19
C TYR A 129 19.14 -0.53 10.85
N VAL A 130 19.98 -1.58 10.84
CA VAL A 130 20.26 -2.35 9.63
C VAL A 130 19.00 -2.98 9.03
N ILE A 131 18.09 -3.49 9.86
CA ILE A 131 16.80 -4.04 9.40
C ILE A 131 15.95 -2.94 8.75
N ILE A 132 15.90 -1.75 9.36
CA ILE A 132 15.16 -0.60 8.82
C ILE A 132 15.72 -0.17 7.47
N ASP A 133 17.04 -0.07 7.35
CA ASP A 133 17.69 0.31 6.08
C ASP A 133 17.40 -0.71 4.97
N GLU A 134 17.41 -2.00 5.29
CA GLU A 134 17.04 -3.05 4.35
C GLU A 134 15.57 -2.92 3.91
N ILE A 135 14.66 -2.62 4.84
CA ILE A 135 13.24 -2.40 4.52
C ILE A 135 13.06 -1.15 3.65
N LYS A 136 13.77 -0.03 3.95
CA LYS A 136 13.77 1.18 3.13
C LYS A 136 14.24 0.87 1.70
N TYR A 137 15.33 0.12 1.56
CA TYR A 137 15.82 -0.33 0.26
C TYR A 137 14.78 -1.17 -0.51
N ASN A 138 14.18 -2.16 0.15
CA ASN A 138 13.15 -3.02 -0.45
C ASN A 138 11.89 -2.23 -0.83
N LEU A 139 11.51 -1.22 -0.04
CA LEU A 139 10.41 -0.31 -0.36
C LEU A 139 10.68 0.48 -1.64
N ILE A 140 11.91 1.01 -1.80
CA ILE A 140 12.33 1.68 -3.03
C ILE A 140 12.26 0.71 -4.21
N GLU A 141 12.69 -0.54 -4.04
CA GLU A 141 12.63 -1.55 -5.09
C GLU A 141 11.19 -1.82 -5.56
N VAL A 142 10.25 -2.08 -4.64
CA VAL A 142 8.86 -2.36 -5.00
C VAL A 142 8.18 -1.13 -5.62
N ILE A 143 8.47 0.08 -5.14
CA ILE A 143 7.98 1.33 -5.74
C ILE A 143 8.49 1.47 -7.17
N ASN A 144 9.77 1.18 -7.41
CA ASN A 144 10.33 1.19 -8.77
C ASN A 144 9.68 0.13 -9.67
N LYS A 145 9.37 -1.07 -9.15
CA LYS A 145 8.61 -2.06 -9.93
C LYS A 145 7.21 -1.58 -10.26
N ILE A 146 6.50 -0.96 -9.32
CA ILE A 146 5.18 -0.36 -9.58
C ILE A 146 5.28 0.70 -10.68
N LYS A 147 6.28 1.59 -10.62
CA LYS A 147 6.52 2.64 -11.61
C LYS A 147 6.85 2.12 -13.01
N ASN A 148 7.39 0.91 -13.14
CA ASN A 148 7.58 0.29 -14.46
C ASN A 148 6.26 0.01 -15.19
N TYR A 149 5.15 -0.09 -14.46
CA TYR A 149 3.82 -0.39 -15.01
C TYR A 149 2.84 0.78 -14.89
N SER A 150 3.08 1.75 -14.01
CA SER A 150 2.10 2.77 -13.64
C SER A 150 2.71 4.17 -13.59
N ASN A 151 1.96 5.15 -14.08
CA ASN A 151 2.23 6.58 -13.87
C ASN A 151 1.37 7.17 -12.73
N ALA A 152 0.73 6.32 -11.92
CA ALA A 152 -0.11 6.75 -10.81
C ALA A 152 0.67 7.54 -9.76
N THR A 153 -0.03 8.40 -9.04
CA THR A 153 0.48 8.93 -7.78
C THR A 153 0.56 7.77 -6.77
N ILE A 154 1.73 7.55 -6.19
CA ILE A 154 1.95 6.52 -5.16
C ILE A 154 2.02 7.22 -3.81
N ILE A 155 1.13 6.85 -2.88
CA ILE A 155 1.14 7.31 -1.50
C ILE A 155 1.56 6.14 -0.61
N LEU A 156 2.69 6.28 0.08
CA LEU A 156 3.08 5.36 1.13
C LEU A 156 2.26 5.66 2.38
N VAL A 157 1.60 4.64 2.92
CA VAL A 157 0.79 4.74 4.15
C VAL A 157 1.58 4.08 5.27
N GLY A 158 1.95 4.87 6.26
CA GLY A 158 2.71 4.42 7.42
C GLY A 158 1.87 3.61 8.42
N TYR A 159 2.57 3.00 9.38
CA TYR A 159 1.95 2.23 10.46
C TYR A 159 1.86 3.09 11.74
N TYR A 160 0.78 2.91 12.50
CA TYR A 160 0.70 3.43 13.86
C TYR A 160 1.58 2.58 14.80
N ASN A 161 1.99 3.14 15.95
CA ASN A 161 2.65 2.36 16.99
C ASN A 161 1.62 1.44 17.69
N PRO A 162 1.68 0.11 17.54
CA PRO A 162 0.70 -0.80 18.15
C PRO A 162 0.95 -1.01 19.66
N PHE A 163 2.03 -0.45 20.20
CA PHE A 163 2.47 -0.62 21.58
C PHE A 163 2.53 0.72 22.34
N PRO A 164 1.41 1.46 22.48
CA PRO A 164 1.42 2.76 23.13
C PRO A 164 1.70 2.67 24.65
N ASN A 165 1.32 1.55 25.30
CA ASN A 165 1.36 1.40 26.75
C ASN A 165 2.22 0.21 27.24
N SER A 166 2.73 -0.65 26.36
CA SER A 166 3.56 -1.82 26.72
C SER A 166 5.06 -1.48 26.82
N ILE A 167 5.39 -0.20 26.96
CA ILE A 167 6.75 0.34 27.18
C ILE A 167 7.41 -0.26 28.44
N GLN A 168 6.67 -0.93 29.33
CA GLN A 168 7.25 -1.67 30.46
C GLN A 168 7.57 -3.15 30.19
N ILE A 169 7.03 -3.76 29.13
CA ILE A 169 7.20 -5.20 28.86
C ILE A 169 8.43 -5.47 27.98
N TYR A 170 8.80 -4.50 27.13
CA TYR A 170 10.04 -4.51 26.35
C TYR A 170 10.94 -3.40 26.89
N SER A 171 12.08 -3.74 27.47
CA SER A 171 13.07 -2.84 28.09
C SER A 171 13.74 -1.84 27.12
N TYR A 172 13.16 -1.59 25.94
CA TYR A 172 13.68 -0.77 24.85
C TYR A 172 12.83 0.49 24.67
N ASN A 173 13.44 1.67 24.80
CA ASN A 173 12.82 2.89 24.28
C ASN A 173 12.76 2.77 22.74
N LEU A 174 11.56 2.69 22.17
CA LEU A 174 11.33 2.57 20.73
C LEU A 174 11.35 3.94 20.02
N GLU A 175 11.32 5.06 20.73
CA GLU A 175 11.36 6.40 20.13
C GLU A 175 12.56 6.58 19.18
N PRO A 176 13.81 6.25 19.55
CA PRO A 176 14.96 6.43 18.66
C PRO A 176 14.93 5.49 17.44
N ILE A 177 14.11 4.44 17.47
CA ILE A 177 13.89 3.53 16.34
C ILE A 177 12.87 4.13 15.38
N PHE A 178 11.80 4.72 15.91
CA PHE A 178 10.81 5.41 15.11
C PHE A 178 11.36 6.68 14.46
N ASP A 179 12.17 7.45 15.20
CA ASP A 179 12.85 8.63 14.65
C ASP A 179 13.73 8.25 13.47
N TYR A 180 14.58 7.22 13.62
CA TYR A 180 15.44 6.72 12.56
C TYR A 180 14.66 6.20 11.33
N ALA A 181 13.50 5.57 11.55
CA ALA A 181 12.65 5.10 10.46
C ALA A 181 12.05 6.25 9.64
N ASN A 182 11.85 7.42 10.25
CA ASN A 182 11.24 8.60 9.64
C ASN A 182 12.24 9.57 8.98
N GLU A 183 13.55 9.39 9.22
CA GLU A 183 14.64 10.08 8.51
C GLU A 183 14.82 9.59 7.06
#